data_AF-A0A353VCN4-F1
#
_entry.id   AF-A0A353VCN4-F1
#
_cell.length_a   1.000
_cell.length_b   1.000
_cell.length_c   1.000
_cell.angle_alpha   90.00
_cell.angle_beta   90.00
_cell.angle_gamma   90.00
#
_symmetry.space_group_name_H-M   'P 1'
#
loop_
_entity.id
_entity.type
_entity.pdbx_description
1 polymer ?
#
loop_
_entity_poly.entity_id
_entity_poly.type
_entity_poly.pdbx_seq_one_letter_code
_entity_poly.pdbx_strand_id
1 'polypeptide(L)'
;MRRAVVALVLVLGLAAPAPAADATSTFTHAGLGLTVVATEVALPAGQWEVSAVAPGKVLEQAFLVPDAAPEGVVAGRRMQAVMTERRIAEGRTPLYGLFFAWREYASAHGGRGPDTLADLDAKRYAQLVKMLDGYFLVPGVPIAPAGRPPLRPASVLAVELRPFVDDGKHWVLTNDGRVERQPVDPDLLARHGLKLTFVQPKGAAPGAAGPVRHRVFALLRDPGAPAATLTLTDRATGSRTQVRWSLAGAQAGGPALLAEWARARAITWAPLAGRAPILQAWTARTGDLYGAVPAGAPPGAMREPPRTTDVFGILGGRAALRETLQLELLPGRRSPRRFRWPRSGASR
;
A
#
# COMPACT_ATOMS: atom_id res chain seq x y z
N MET A 1 25.02 5.95 -54.33
CA MET A 1 24.94 5.02 -53.18
C MET A 1 25.99 5.43 -52.13
N ARG A 2 25.59 6.10 -51.04
CA ARG A 2 26.48 6.49 -49.94
C ARG A 2 26.16 5.60 -48.74
N ARG A 3 27.13 4.79 -48.28
CA ARG A 3 27.00 3.96 -47.07
C ARG A 3 27.39 4.81 -45.87
N ALA A 4 26.45 5.00 -44.94
CA ALA A 4 26.72 5.61 -43.65
C ALA A 4 27.31 4.55 -42.71
N VAL A 5 28.49 4.82 -42.17
CA VAL A 5 29.13 4.03 -41.12
C VAL A 5 28.59 4.55 -39.79
N VAL A 6 27.81 3.73 -39.10
CA VAL A 6 27.35 4.02 -37.73
C VAL A 6 28.44 3.54 -36.78
N ALA A 7 29.14 4.48 -36.14
CA ALA A 7 30.06 4.20 -35.06
C ALA A 7 29.28 3.93 -33.77
N LEU A 8 29.31 2.67 -33.32
CA LEU A 8 28.75 2.24 -32.04
C LEU A 8 29.74 2.63 -30.93
N VAL A 9 29.43 3.69 -30.18
CA VAL A 9 30.18 4.06 -28.97
C VAL A 9 29.73 3.15 -27.82
N LEU A 10 30.59 2.22 -27.44
CA LEU A 10 30.38 1.35 -26.28
C LEU A 10 30.79 2.12 -25.01
N VAL A 11 29.82 2.60 -24.24
CA VAL A 11 30.08 3.21 -22.92
C VAL A 11 30.30 2.07 -21.92
N LEU A 12 31.57 1.79 -21.62
CA LEU A 12 31.96 0.92 -20.51
C LEU A 12 31.74 1.68 -19.19
N GLY A 13 30.56 1.50 -18.59
CA GLY A 13 30.27 1.97 -17.24
C GLY A 13 31.13 1.22 -16.23
N LEU A 14 32.01 1.92 -15.52
CA LEU A 14 32.70 1.41 -14.33
C LEU A 14 31.64 0.96 -13.32
N ALA A 15 31.54 -0.35 -13.09
CA ALA A 15 30.66 -0.90 -12.07
C ALA A 15 31.12 -0.38 -10.70
N ALA A 16 30.27 0.39 -10.03
CA ALA A 16 30.50 0.78 -8.64
C ALA A 16 30.70 -0.50 -7.79
N PRO A 17 31.60 -0.48 -6.80
CA PRO A 17 31.81 -1.63 -5.92
C PRO A 17 30.48 -2.04 -5.30
N ALA A 18 30.22 -3.35 -5.29
CA ALA A 18 28.99 -3.89 -4.72
C ALA A 18 28.88 -3.48 -3.24
N PRO A 19 27.70 -3.04 -2.77
CA PRO A 19 27.50 -2.68 -1.37
C PRO A 19 27.81 -3.90 -0.48
N ALA A 20 28.68 -3.69 0.51
CA ALA A 20 29.00 -4.69 1.52
C ALA A 20 28.01 -4.58 2.69
N ALA A 21 27.64 -5.72 3.26
CA ALA A 21 26.92 -5.78 4.53
C ALA A 21 27.89 -5.55 5.69
N ASP A 22 27.45 -4.80 6.68
CA ASP A 22 28.17 -4.58 7.95
C ASP A 22 28.08 -5.83 8.86
N ALA A 23 28.61 -5.72 10.08
CA ALA A 23 28.59 -6.78 11.07
C ALA A 23 27.16 -7.32 11.33
N THR A 24 27.05 -8.63 11.44
CA THR A 24 25.75 -9.30 11.65
C THR A 24 25.45 -9.40 13.13
N SER A 25 24.24 -9.01 13.52
CA SER A 25 23.68 -9.28 14.85
C SER A 25 22.67 -10.43 14.78
N THR A 26 22.55 -11.22 15.84
CA THR A 26 21.65 -12.37 15.92
C THR A 26 20.95 -12.48 17.27
N PHE A 27 19.67 -12.84 17.29
CA PHE A 27 18.91 -13.08 18.53
C PHE A 27 17.98 -14.27 18.35
N THR A 28 18.00 -15.19 19.31
CA THR A 28 17.11 -16.37 19.33
C THR A 28 16.10 -16.26 20.47
N HIS A 29 14.80 -16.24 20.12
CA HIS A 29 13.72 -16.19 21.10
C HIS A 29 13.44 -17.58 21.67
N ALA A 30 13.75 -17.79 22.94
CA ALA A 30 13.64 -19.09 23.61
C ALA A 30 12.24 -19.71 23.53
N GLY A 31 11.18 -18.91 23.73
CA GLY A 31 9.79 -19.43 23.72
C GLY A 31 9.22 -19.73 22.33
N LEU A 32 9.83 -19.20 21.26
CA LEU A 32 9.31 -19.35 19.89
C LEU A 32 10.24 -20.18 19.00
N GLY A 33 11.49 -20.41 19.43
CA GLY A 33 12.52 -21.07 18.62
C GLY A 33 12.88 -20.27 17.35
N LEU A 34 12.61 -18.97 17.31
CA LEU A 34 12.90 -18.10 16.17
C LEU A 34 14.25 -17.42 16.35
N THR A 35 15.11 -17.52 15.34
CA THR A 35 16.36 -16.77 15.26
C THR A 35 16.23 -15.65 14.24
N VAL A 36 16.39 -14.41 14.68
CA VAL A 36 16.43 -13.23 13.82
C VAL A 36 17.88 -12.83 13.64
N VAL A 37 18.25 -12.49 12.40
CA VAL A 37 19.54 -11.89 12.07
C VAL A 37 19.33 -10.51 11.46
N ALA A 38 20.26 -9.58 11.72
CA ALA A 38 20.25 -8.27 11.10
C ALA A 38 21.65 -7.78 10.71
N THR A 39 21.73 -6.91 9.72
CA THR A 39 22.95 -6.21 9.27
C THR A 39 22.57 -4.83 8.74
N GLU A 40 23.56 -3.95 8.56
CA GLU A 40 23.39 -2.66 7.89
C GLU A 40 23.99 -2.71 6.47
N VAL A 41 23.38 -1.97 5.55
CA VAL A 41 23.82 -1.81 4.17
C VAL A 41 23.67 -0.36 3.74
N ALA A 42 24.69 0.21 3.10
CA ALA A 42 24.60 1.53 2.48
C ALA A 42 24.12 1.38 1.03
N LEU A 43 23.02 2.04 0.68
CA LEU A 43 22.44 1.99 -0.67
C LEU A 43 22.26 3.40 -1.21
N PRO A 44 22.32 3.61 -2.54
CA PRO A 44 21.92 4.87 -3.15
C PRO A 44 20.51 5.28 -2.70
N ALA A 45 20.21 6.58 -2.68
CA ALA A 45 18.85 7.04 -2.45
C ALA A 45 17.90 6.37 -3.44
N GLY A 46 16.87 5.70 -2.93
CA GLY A 46 15.98 4.87 -3.72
C GLY A 46 15.00 4.10 -2.87
N GLN A 47 14.09 3.37 -3.50
CA GLN A 47 13.10 2.54 -2.81
C GLN A 47 13.50 1.08 -2.92
N TRP A 48 14.51 0.71 -2.15
CA TRP A 48 15.06 -0.63 -2.17
C TRP A 48 14.18 -1.63 -1.43
N GLU A 49 14.09 -2.85 -1.95
CA GLU A 49 13.48 -3.99 -1.28
C GLU A 49 14.27 -5.27 -1.53
N VAL A 50 14.12 -6.26 -0.64
CA VAL A 50 14.66 -7.60 -0.88
C VAL A 50 13.75 -8.33 -1.86
N SER A 51 14.25 -8.60 -3.06
CA SER A 51 13.52 -9.29 -4.12
C SER A 51 13.86 -10.78 -4.24
N ALA A 52 15.05 -11.19 -3.77
CA ALA A 52 15.45 -12.59 -3.71
C ALA A 52 16.53 -12.85 -2.64
N VAL A 53 16.61 -14.10 -2.19
CA VAL A 53 17.61 -14.61 -1.25
C VAL A 53 18.23 -15.88 -1.82
N ALA A 54 19.56 -15.98 -1.81
CA ALA A 54 20.31 -17.15 -2.23
C ALA A 54 21.41 -17.54 -1.21
N PRO A 55 21.65 -18.84 -0.92
CA PRO A 55 20.84 -19.96 -1.35
C PRO A 55 19.46 -19.92 -0.68
N GLY A 56 18.45 -20.49 -1.35
CA GLY A 56 17.11 -20.59 -0.79
C GLY A 56 17.10 -21.36 0.53
N LYS A 57 16.14 -21.06 1.41
CA LYS A 57 15.98 -21.67 2.76
C LYS A 57 17.06 -21.34 3.78
N VAL A 58 18.02 -20.47 3.48
CA VAL A 58 18.95 -19.95 4.49
C VAL A 58 18.28 -18.86 5.33
N LEU A 59 17.68 -17.88 4.65
CA LEU A 59 16.91 -16.80 5.27
C LEU A 59 15.47 -16.83 4.77
N GLU A 60 14.55 -16.44 5.64
CA GLU A 60 13.14 -16.20 5.32
C GLU A 60 12.68 -14.85 5.83
N GLN A 61 11.63 -14.31 5.22
CA GLN A 61 10.99 -13.06 5.65
C GLN A 61 12.03 -11.94 5.85
N ALA A 62 12.80 -11.69 4.79
CA ALA A 62 13.82 -10.66 4.76
C ALA A 62 13.19 -9.29 4.46
N PHE A 63 13.51 -8.30 5.27
CA PHE A 63 12.99 -6.94 5.18
C PHE A 63 14.14 -5.94 5.17
N LEU A 64 13.99 -4.87 4.40
CA LEU A 64 14.93 -3.75 4.36
C LEU A 64 14.23 -2.52 4.93
N VAL A 65 14.84 -1.87 5.92
CA VAL A 65 14.29 -0.70 6.62
C VAL A 65 15.36 0.40 6.65
N PRO A 66 15.10 1.62 6.18
CA PRO A 66 16.07 2.71 6.29
C PRO A 66 16.32 3.10 7.77
N ASP A 67 17.59 3.24 8.20
CA ASP A 67 17.97 3.61 9.59
C ASP A 67 17.56 5.05 9.92
N ALA A 68 17.90 5.97 9.01
CA ALA A 68 17.32 7.29 8.99
C ALA A 68 16.10 7.20 8.09
N ALA A 69 14.97 6.79 8.65
CA ALA A 69 13.73 7.35 8.13
C ALA A 69 13.80 8.85 8.45
N PRO A 70 13.77 9.78 7.47
CA PRO A 70 12.99 10.97 7.73
C PRO A 70 11.62 10.42 8.15
N GLU A 71 11.24 10.64 9.40
CA GLU A 71 9.99 10.13 9.96
C GLU A 71 8.87 10.33 8.93
N GLY A 72 8.35 9.22 8.38
CA GLY A 72 7.21 9.26 7.46
C GLY A 72 7.43 8.90 5.97
N VAL A 73 8.58 8.41 5.48
CA VAL A 73 8.75 8.25 4.02
C VAL A 73 8.21 6.94 3.41
N VAL A 74 8.33 5.75 4.02
CA VAL A 74 8.01 4.49 3.30
C VAL A 74 6.65 3.89 3.69
N ALA A 75 6.37 3.72 4.98
CA ALA A 75 5.00 3.43 5.44
C ALA A 75 4.06 4.60 5.09
N GLY A 76 4.61 5.83 5.14
CA GLY A 76 3.94 7.03 4.68
C GLY A 76 3.66 7.01 3.19
N ARG A 77 4.55 6.66 2.25
CA ARG A 77 4.20 6.74 0.81
C ARG A 77 3.11 5.78 0.34
N ARG A 78 3.07 4.53 0.83
CA ARG A 78 1.95 3.61 0.50
C ARG A 78 0.66 4.05 1.16
N MET A 79 0.74 4.43 2.44
CA MET A 79 -0.42 5.03 3.12
C MET A 79 -0.84 6.32 2.42
N GLN A 80 0.08 7.15 1.95
CA GLN A 80 -0.17 8.38 1.22
C GLN A 80 -0.75 8.07 -0.15
N ALA A 81 -0.30 7.03 -0.86
CA ALA A 81 -0.91 6.60 -2.11
C ALA A 81 -2.35 6.11 -1.87
N VAL A 82 -2.57 5.27 -0.85
CA VAL A 82 -3.92 4.80 -0.47
C VAL A 82 -4.80 5.96 0.01
N MET A 83 -4.26 6.88 0.81
CA MET A 83 -4.94 8.08 1.27
C MET A 83 -5.20 9.04 0.11
N THR A 84 -4.30 9.13 -0.86
CA THR A 84 -4.45 9.93 -2.09
C THR A 84 -5.55 9.32 -2.96
N GLU A 85 -5.53 8.02 -3.21
CA GLU A 85 -6.60 7.30 -3.92
C GLU A 85 -7.94 7.47 -3.22
N ARG A 86 -7.96 7.36 -1.88
CA ARG A 86 -9.16 7.57 -1.08
C ARG A 86 -9.65 9.01 -1.18
N ARG A 87 -8.77 10.01 -1.08
CA ARG A 87 -9.10 11.44 -1.23
C ARG A 87 -9.60 11.77 -2.63
N ILE A 88 -8.97 11.19 -3.66
CA ILE A 88 -9.47 11.26 -5.03
C ILE A 88 -10.88 10.66 -5.11
N ALA A 89 -11.10 9.45 -4.56
CA ALA A 89 -12.40 8.80 -4.58
C ALA A 89 -13.49 9.54 -3.78
N GLU A 90 -13.13 10.23 -2.70
CA GLU A 90 -14.05 11.03 -1.88
C GLU A 90 -14.72 12.15 -2.69
N GLY A 91 -14.04 12.72 -3.70
CA GLY A 91 -14.59 13.72 -4.62
C GLY A 91 -15.79 13.24 -5.45
N ARG A 92 -16.01 11.93 -5.56
CA ARG A 92 -17.19 11.39 -6.23
C ARG A 92 -18.49 11.62 -5.44
N THR A 93 -18.40 11.62 -4.11
CA THR A 93 -19.58 11.55 -3.22
C THR A 93 -20.51 12.75 -3.37
N PRO A 94 -20.04 14.02 -3.38
CA PRO A 94 -20.91 15.18 -3.54
C PRO A 94 -21.67 15.17 -4.87
N LEU A 95 -21.01 14.77 -5.97
CA LEU A 95 -21.61 14.71 -7.30
C LEU A 95 -22.75 13.69 -7.41
N TYR A 96 -22.65 12.56 -6.71
CA TYR A 96 -23.71 11.55 -6.71
C TYR A 96 -24.99 12.09 -6.07
N GLY A 97 -24.87 12.84 -4.97
CA GLY A 97 -26.02 13.51 -4.33
C GLY A 97 -26.65 14.60 -5.21
N LEU A 98 -25.80 15.34 -5.94
CA LEU A 98 -26.23 16.42 -6.83
C LEU A 98 -27.17 15.94 -7.94
N PHE A 99 -26.92 14.76 -8.53
CA PHE A 99 -27.76 14.24 -9.60
C PHE A 99 -29.25 14.13 -9.23
N PHE A 100 -29.54 13.67 -8.01
CA PHE A 100 -30.93 13.53 -7.55
C PHE A 100 -31.59 14.88 -7.31
N ALA A 101 -30.86 15.85 -6.73
CA ALA A 101 -31.36 17.21 -6.54
C ALA A 101 -31.70 17.86 -7.90
N TRP A 102 -30.88 17.61 -8.92
CA TRP A 102 -31.08 18.11 -10.28
C TRP A 102 -32.27 17.51 -11.01
N ARG A 103 -32.51 16.21 -10.88
CA ARG A 103 -33.72 15.59 -11.45
C ARG A 103 -34.99 16.10 -10.79
N GLU A 104 -34.95 16.33 -9.48
CA GLU A 104 -36.08 16.89 -8.76
C GLU A 104 -36.37 18.32 -9.21
N TYR A 105 -35.35 19.18 -9.24
CA TYR A 105 -35.46 20.53 -9.78
C TYR A 105 -36.05 20.52 -11.20
N ALA A 106 -35.49 19.70 -12.09
CA ALA A 106 -35.94 19.61 -13.49
C ALA A 106 -37.39 19.14 -13.65
N SER A 107 -37.93 18.41 -12.67
CA SER A 107 -39.34 17.98 -12.69
C SER A 107 -40.31 19.16 -12.56
N ALA A 108 -39.88 20.26 -11.91
CA ALA A 108 -40.63 21.51 -11.81
C ALA A 108 -40.24 22.55 -12.89
N HIS A 109 -39.09 22.38 -13.55
CA HIS A 109 -38.50 23.38 -14.45
C HIS A 109 -38.33 22.89 -15.89
N GLY A 110 -39.33 22.17 -16.41
CA GLY A 110 -39.40 21.80 -17.83
C GLY A 110 -38.27 20.88 -18.31
N GLY A 111 -37.70 20.05 -17.42
CA GLY A 111 -36.63 19.12 -17.78
C GLY A 111 -35.24 19.77 -17.90
N ARG A 112 -35.04 20.96 -17.36
CA ARG A 112 -33.74 21.63 -17.31
C ARG A 112 -33.17 21.62 -15.90
N GLY A 113 -31.86 21.40 -15.80
CA GLY A 113 -31.13 21.60 -14.55
C GLY A 113 -31.09 23.09 -14.16
N PRO A 114 -30.75 23.39 -12.90
CA PRO A 114 -30.59 24.76 -12.43
C PRO A 114 -29.38 25.44 -13.07
N ASP A 115 -29.36 26.77 -13.03
CA ASP A 115 -28.25 27.57 -13.53
C ASP A 115 -27.17 27.73 -12.46
N THR A 116 -27.56 27.72 -11.18
CA THR A 116 -26.66 27.86 -10.03
C THR A 116 -27.05 26.93 -8.88
N LEU A 117 -26.13 26.72 -7.93
CA LEU A 117 -26.43 25.97 -6.69
C LEU A 117 -27.49 26.66 -5.82
N ALA A 118 -27.68 27.97 -5.98
CA ALA A 118 -28.65 28.75 -5.21
C ALA A 118 -30.10 28.47 -5.65
N ASP A 119 -30.31 27.91 -6.85
CA ASP A 119 -31.63 27.57 -7.36
C ASP A 119 -32.20 26.29 -6.70
N LEU A 120 -31.36 25.52 -5.99
CA LEU A 120 -31.78 24.33 -5.27
C LEU A 120 -32.44 24.70 -3.93
N ASP A 121 -33.38 23.86 -3.47
CA ASP A 121 -34.03 24.04 -2.18
C ASP A 121 -32.99 24.03 -1.04
N ALA A 122 -32.73 25.21 -0.47
CA ALA A 122 -31.73 25.41 0.56
C ALA A 122 -32.06 24.65 1.86
N LYS A 123 -33.34 24.48 2.23
CA LYS A 123 -33.73 23.74 3.44
C LYS A 123 -33.43 22.26 3.28
N ARG A 124 -33.64 21.72 2.08
CA ARG A 124 -33.47 20.30 1.79
C ARG A 124 -32.03 19.92 1.45
N TYR A 125 -31.29 20.79 0.76
CA TYR A 125 -29.98 20.48 0.20
C TYR A 125 -28.82 21.29 0.80
N ALA A 126 -29.02 22.01 1.93
CA ALA A 126 -27.97 22.81 2.58
C ALA A 126 -26.63 22.06 2.75
N GLN A 127 -26.67 20.81 3.23
CA GLN A 127 -25.45 20.03 3.46
C GLN A 127 -24.75 19.65 2.15
N LEU A 128 -25.53 19.33 1.11
CA LEU A 128 -25.02 19.00 -0.21
C LEU A 128 -24.36 20.22 -0.87
N VAL A 129 -25.01 21.39 -0.81
CA VAL A 129 -24.46 22.65 -1.35
C VAL A 129 -23.13 22.99 -0.68
N LYS A 130 -23.00 22.80 0.64
CA LYS A 130 -21.72 22.98 1.36
C LYS A 130 -20.63 22.02 0.89
N MET A 131 -20.98 20.77 0.57
CA MET A 131 -20.04 19.76 0.08
C MET A 131 -19.60 19.97 -1.38
N LEU A 132 -20.32 20.81 -2.13
CA LEU A 132 -20.04 21.14 -3.52
C LEU A 132 -19.13 22.38 -3.67
N ASP A 133 -18.48 22.81 -2.58
CA ASP A 133 -17.39 23.79 -2.68
C ASP A 133 -16.28 23.25 -3.60
N GLY A 134 -15.85 24.06 -4.57
CA GLY A 134 -14.88 23.66 -5.59
C GLY A 134 -15.46 22.87 -6.77
N TYR A 135 -16.78 22.89 -6.99
CA TYR A 135 -17.43 22.35 -8.19
C TYR A 135 -18.09 23.45 -9.01
N PHE A 136 -18.15 23.24 -10.33
CA PHE A 136 -18.90 24.09 -11.26
C PHE A 136 -20.10 23.34 -11.82
N LEU A 137 -21.24 24.03 -11.87
CA LEU A 137 -22.45 23.54 -12.53
C LEU A 137 -22.51 24.12 -13.94
N VAL A 138 -22.71 23.26 -14.93
CA VAL A 138 -23.00 23.70 -16.28
C VAL A 138 -24.48 24.15 -16.31
N PRO A 139 -24.76 25.43 -16.60
CA PRO A 139 -26.10 25.98 -16.46
C PRO A 139 -27.07 25.44 -17.52
N GLY A 140 -28.33 25.30 -17.14
CA GLY A 140 -29.45 25.03 -18.06
C GLY A 140 -29.39 23.71 -18.83
N VAL A 141 -28.55 22.76 -18.43
CA VAL A 141 -28.37 21.51 -19.17
C VAL A 141 -29.64 20.64 -19.09
N PRO A 142 -30.12 20.09 -20.21
CA PRO A 142 -31.25 19.16 -20.21
C PRO A 142 -30.97 17.89 -19.40
N ILE A 143 -31.90 17.54 -18.51
CA ILE A 143 -31.85 16.33 -17.69
C ILE A 143 -33.24 15.69 -17.61
N ALA A 144 -33.28 14.36 -17.64
CA ALA A 144 -34.54 13.64 -17.53
C ALA A 144 -35.17 13.84 -16.12
N PRO A 145 -36.43 14.30 -16.04
CA PRO A 145 -37.18 14.36 -14.79
C PRO A 145 -37.20 13.02 -14.05
N ALA A 146 -37.50 13.04 -12.75
CA ALA A 146 -37.65 11.83 -11.95
C ALA A 146 -38.65 10.85 -12.59
N GLY A 147 -38.33 9.55 -12.60
CA GLY A 147 -39.16 8.51 -13.21
C GLY A 147 -39.07 8.37 -14.74
N ARG A 148 -38.33 9.26 -15.44
CA ARG A 148 -38.07 9.14 -16.89
C ARG A 148 -36.68 8.54 -17.18
N PRO A 149 -36.51 7.89 -18.36
CA PRO A 149 -35.21 7.39 -18.79
C PRO A 149 -34.23 8.55 -19.03
N PRO A 150 -32.92 8.33 -18.83
CA PRO A 150 -31.90 9.35 -19.04
C PRO A 150 -31.81 9.78 -20.50
N LEU A 151 -31.46 11.06 -20.70
CA LEU A 151 -31.30 11.64 -22.04
C LEU A 151 -30.01 11.15 -22.70
N ARG A 152 -30.03 11.04 -24.04
CA ARG A 152 -28.86 10.71 -24.84
C ARG A 152 -28.69 11.70 -26.00
N PRO A 153 -27.45 12.03 -26.41
CA PRO A 153 -26.18 11.64 -25.78
C PRO A 153 -26.01 12.27 -24.39
N ALA A 154 -25.10 11.70 -23.60
CA ALA A 154 -24.83 12.20 -22.25
C ALA A 154 -24.16 13.58 -22.32
N SER A 155 -24.66 14.53 -21.54
CA SER A 155 -24.11 15.89 -21.44
C SER A 155 -23.48 16.12 -20.08
N VAL A 156 -22.38 16.88 -20.04
CA VAL A 156 -21.74 17.29 -18.80
C VAL A 156 -22.68 18.17 -18.00
N LEU A 157 -22.83 17.80 -16.75
CA LEU A 157 -23.73 18.38 -15.80
C LEU A 157 -22.90 19.21 -14.81
N ALA A 158 -21.94 18.60 -14.13
CA ALA A 158 -21.06 19.32 -13.21
C ALA A 158 -19.63 18.80 -13.30
N VAL A 159 -18.67 19.67 -12.98
CA VAL A 159 -17.23 19.33 -12.99
C VAL A 159 -16.55 19.79 -11.71
N GLU A 160 -15.59 19.00 -11.25
CA GLU A 160 -14.69 19.36 -10.16
C GLU A 160 -13.64 20.38 -10.64
N LEU A 161 -13.51 21.49 -9.92
CA LEU A 161 -12.52 22.56 -10.16
C LEU A 161 -11.31 22.49 -9.24
N ARG A 162 -11.40 21.68 -8.18
CA ARG A 162 -10.30 21.49 -7.21
C ARG A 162 -9.91 20.02 -7.02
N PRO A 163 -9.43 19.31 -8.05
CA PRO A 163 -8.97 17.94 -7.88
C PRO A 163 -7.87 17.80 -6.85
N PHE A 164 -7.83 16.65 -6.18
CA PHE A 164 -6.85 16.41 -5.14
C PHE A 164 -5.41 16.36 -5.67
N VAL A 165 -5.21 15.80 -6.88
CA VAL A 165 -3.90 15.69 -7.54
C VAL A 165 -3.92 16.29 -8.93
N ASP A 166 -2.77 16.81 -9.38
CA ASP A 166 -2.55 17.26 -10.76
C ASP A 166 -2.09 16.10 -11.66
N ASP A 167 -3.05 15.25 -12.05
CA ASP A 167 -2.86 14.13 -12.97
C ASP A 167 -3.59 14.33 -14.32
N GLY A 168 -4.03 15.57 -14.61
CA GLY A 168 -4.75 15.93 -15.82
C GLY A 168 -6.20 15.43 -15.90
N LYS A 169 -6.79 15.02 -14.77
CA LYS A 169 -8.15 14.49 -14.70
C LYS A 169 -8.95 15.12 -13.54
N HIS A 170 -10.27 15.08 -13.67
CA HIS A 170 -11.21 15.56 -12.65
C HIS A 170 -12.50 14.75 -12.64
N TRP A 171 -13.30 14.88 -11.58
CA TRP A 171 -14.62 14.26 -11.55
C TRP A 171 -15.64 15.05 -12.38
N VAL A 172 -16.42 14.31 -13.17
CA VAL A 172 -17.47 14.82 -14.04
C VAL A 172 -18.76 14.07 -13.74
N LEU A 173 -19.84 14.82 -13.46
CA LEU A 173 -21.21 14.31 -13.44
C LEU A 173 -21.84 14.55 -14.81
N THR A 174 -22.59 13.57 -15.32
CA THR A 174 -23.34 13.66 -16.58
C THR A 174 -24.84 13.49 -16.38
N ASN A 175 -25.65 13.89 -17.36
CA ASN A 175 -27.12 13.89 -17.28
C ASN A 175 -27.79 12.51 -17.29
N ASP A 176 -27.02 11.43 -17.44
CA ASP A 176 -27.49 10.07 -17.20
C ASP A 176 -27.20 9.56 -15.77
N GLY A 177 -26.56 10.39 -14.94
CA GLY A 177 -26.24 10.10 -13.54
C GLY A 177 -24.89 9.43 -13.32
N ARG A 178 -24.10 9.21 -14.38
CA ARG A 178 -22.74 8.71 -14.21
C ARG A 178 -21.84 9.79 -13.65
N VAL A 179 -21.04 9.39 -12.66
CA VAL A 179 -19.94 10.18 -12.12
C VAL A 179 -18.65 9.46 -12.47
N GLU A 180 -17.87 10.06 -13.34
CA GLU A 180 -16.66 9.46 -13.88
C GLU A 180 -15.47 10.40 -13.75
N ARG A 181 -14.28 9.82 -13.64
CA ARG A 181 -13.04 10.57 -13.59
C ARG A 181 -12.48 10.68 -15.00
N GLN A 182 -12.65 11.84 -15.61
CA GLN A 182 -12.35 12.07 -17.03
C GLN A 182 -11.14 13.00 -17.18
N PRO A 183 -10.43 12.96 -18.33
CA PRO A 183 -9.46 14.00 -18.67
C PRO A 183 -10.10 15.38 -18.60
N VAL A 184 -9.34 16.38 -18.16
CA VAL A 184 -9.82 17.77 -18.12
C VAL A 184 -10.15 18.24 -19.53
N ASP A 185 -11.36 18.76 -19.72
CA ASP A 185 -11.83 19.37 -20.97
C ASP A 185 -11.44 20.87 -20.99
N PRO A 186 -10.40 21.27 -21.76
CA PRO A 186 -9.94 22.65 -21.79
C PRO A 186 -10.96 23.58 -22.46
N ASP A 187 -11.75 23.08 -23.40
CA ASP A 187 -12.75 23.88 -24.13
C ASP A 187 -13.92 24.21 -23.22
N LEU A 188 -14.35 23.26 -22.37
CA LEU A 188 -15.35 23.50 -21.33
C LEU A 188 -14.86 24.56 -20.33
N LEU A 189 -13.61 24.44 -19.85
CA LEU A 189 -13.05 25.42 -18.92
C LEU A 189 -12.97 26.81 -19.56
N ALA A 190 -12.48 26.91 -20.80
CA ALA A 190 -12.38 28.17 -21.52
C ALA A 190 -13.76 28.82 -21.78
N ARG A 191 -14.73 28.03 -22.24
CA ARG A 191 -16.11 28.49 -22.52
C ARG A 191 -16.78 29.14 -21.30
N HIS A 192 -16.48 28.64 -20.11
CA HIS A 192 -17.06 29.10 -18.86
C HIS A 192 -16.11 29.97 -18.01
N GLY A 193 -14.93 30.33 -18.54
CA GLY A 193 -13.95 31.16 -17.82
C GLY A 193 -13.42 30.54 -16.52
N LEU A 194 -13.37 29.20 -16.46
CA LEU A 194 -13.06 28.44 -15.25
C LEU A 194 -11.55 28.27 -15.08
N LYS A 195 -11.11 28.28 -13.82
CA LYS A 195 -9.71 27.97 -13.45
C LYS A 195 -9.69 26.74 -12.56
N LEU A 196 -8.84 25.80 -12.93
CA LEU A 196 -8.64 24.58 -12.17
C LEU A 196 -7.48 24.79 -11.19
N THR A 197 -7.67 24.36 -9.94
CA THR A 197 -6.64 24.41 -8.89
C THR A 197 -6.46 23.02 -8.31
N PHE A 198 -5.32 22.74 -7.69
CA PHE A 198 -5.04 21.41 -7.16
C PHE A 198 -4.72 21.49 -5.68
N VAL A 199 -5.21 20.52 -4.90
CA VAL A 199 -4.84 20.39 -3.48
C VAL A 199 -3.37 19.99 -3.35
N GLN A 200 -2.92 19.05 -4.19
CA GLN A 200 -1.51 18.67 -4.33
C GLN A 200 -1.05 18.99 -5.76
N PRO A 201 -0.33 20.11 -5.96
CA PRO A 201 0.27 20.42 -7.26
C PRO A 201 1.35 19.39 -7.62
N LYS A 202 1.59 19.20 -8.91
CA LYS A 202 2.58 18.26 -9.42
C LYS A 202 3.99 18.59 -8.90
N GLY A 203 4.47 17.82 -7.93
CA GLY A 203 5.80 17.96 -7.35
C GLY A 203 6.88 17.22 -8.14
N ALA A 204 8.05 17.85 -8.30
CA ALA A 204 9.23 17.27 -8.95
C ALA A 204 9.71 15.98 -8.25
N ALA A 205 10.19 15.02 -9.05
CA ALA A 205 10.82 13.82 -8.52
C ALA A 205 11.99 14.21 -7.60
N PRO A 206 12.07 13.66 -6.36
CA PRO A 206 13.18 14.00 -5.48
C PRO A 206 14.50 13.55 -6.10
N GLY A 207 15.36 14.52 -6.40
CA GLY A 207 16.71 14.32 -6.91
C GLY A 207 17.61 13.58 -5.92
N ALA A 208 18.68 12.99 -6.44
CA ALA A 208 19.60 12.08 -5.76
C ALA A 208 20.16 12.67 -4.45
N ALA A 209 19.61 12.24 -3.33
CA ALA A 209 20.28 12.32 -2.04
C ALA A 209 21.42 11.29 -1.99
N GLY A 210 22.43 11.54 -1.14
CA GLY A 210 23.56 10.63 -0.93
C GLY A 210 23.16 9.23 -0.46
N PRO A 211 24.13 8.32 -0.26
CA PRO A 211 23.83 6.97 0.19
C PRO A 211 23.08 6.98 1.53
N VAL A 212 22.00 6.20 1.60
CA VAL A 212 21.13 6.04 2.77
C VAL A 212 21.46 4.70 3.42
N ARG A 213 21.70 4.71 4.74
CA ARG A 213 21.86 3.48 5.51
C ARG A 213 20.53 2.77 5.69
N HIS A 214 20.54 1.47 5.45
CA HIS A 214 19.41 0.59 5.65
C HIS A 214 19.81 -0.57 6.54
N ARG A 215 18.91 -0.92 7.44
CA ARG A 215 18.97 -2.12 8.25
C ARG A 215 18.18 -3.24 7.58
N VAL A 216 18.83 -4.37 7.41
CA VAL A 216 18.23 -5.60 6.91
C VAL A 216 17.88 -6.48 8.09
N PHE A 217 16.68 -7.05 8.11
CA PHE A 217 16.26 -8.06 9.08
C PHE A 217 15.82 -9.33 8.36
N ALA A 218 16.09 -10.51 8.90
CA ALA A 218 15.56 -11.76 8.38
C ALA A 218 15.43 -12.84 9.46
N LEU A 219 14.58 -13.85 9.22
CA LEU A 219 14.56 -15.09 9.99
C LEU A 219 15.64 -16.04 9.47
N LEU A 220 16.50 -16.52 10.37
CA LEU A 220 17.50 -17.54 10.07
C LEU A 220 16.85 -18.92 10.13
N ARG A 221 16.91 -19.66 9.01
CA ARG A 221 16.34 -21.01 8.89
C ARG A 221 17.42 -22.10 8.93
N ASP A 222 18.58 -21.83 8.34
CA ASP A 222 19.73 -22.73 8.41
C ASP A 222 20.85 -22.09 9.23
N PRO A 223 20.99 -22.43 10.52
CA PRO A 223 22.04 -21.87 11.37
C PRO A 223 23.45 -22.34 10.99
N GLY A 224 23.57 -23.39 10.16
CA GLY A 224 24.87 -23.86 9.66
C GLY A 224 25.37 -23.10 8.42
N ALA A 225 24.54 -22.27 7.80
CA ALA A 225 24.92 -21.55 6.60
C ALA A 225 25.90 -20.40 6.93
N PRO A 226 27.08 -20.33 6.28
CA PRO A 226 28.08 -19.30 6.60
C PRO A 226 27.74 -17.92 6.02
N ALA A 227 26.92 -17.87 4.96
CA ALA A 227 26.55 -16.63 4.28
C ALA A 227 25.26 -16.78 3.47
N ALA A 228 24.63 -15.65 3.16
CA ALA A 228 23.55 -15.52 2.19
C ALA A 228 23.83 -14.35 1.24
N THR A 229 23.18 -14.32 0.08
CA THR A 229 23.20 -13.23 -0.88
C THR A 229 21.78 -12.70 -1.04
N LEU A 230 21.61 -11.41 -0.85
CA LEU A 230 20.36 -10.70 -1.05
C LEU A 230 20.40 -10.02 -2.42
N THR A 231 19.36 -10.21 -3.22
CA THR A 231 19.10 -9.33 -4.36
C THR A 231 18.19 -8.21 -3.89
N LEU A 232 18.69 -6.99 -3.99
CA LEU A 232 17.95 -5.79 -3.67
C LEU A 232 17.52 -5.11 -4.97
N THR A 233 16.27 -4.68 -5.04
CA THR A 233 15.71 -3.98 -6.20
C THR A 233 15.18 -2.62 -5.78
N ASP A 234 15.61 -1.56 -6.46
CA ASP A 234 14.95 -0.25 -6.36
C ASP A 234 13.66 -0.29 -7.16
N ARG A 235 12.52 -0.10 -6.49
CA ARG A 235 11.20 -0.14 -7.12
C ARG A 235 10.97 0.95 -8.14
N ALA A 236 11.57 2.12 -7.96
CA ALA A 236 11.31 3.25 -8.85
C ALA A 236 12.01 3.07 -10.20
N THR A 237 13.25 2.58 -10.17
CA THR A 237 14.10 2.47 -11.36
C THR A 237 14.21 1.04 -11.91
N GLY A 238 13.82 0.04 -11.11
CA GLY A 238 14.07 -1.37 -11.42
C GLY A 238 15.54 -1.78 -11.23
N SER A 239 16.40 -0.87 -10.78
CA SER A 239 17.83 -1.14 -10.59
C SER A 239 18.02 -2.25 -9.57
N ARG A 240 18.97 -3.14 -9.85
CA ARG A 240 19.27 -4.28 -8.97
C ARG A 240 20.68 -4.19 -8.45
N THR A 241 20.86 -4.56 -7.19
CA THR A 241 22.18 -4.77 -6.60
C THR A 241 22.18 -6.04 -5.77
N GLN A 242 23.35 -6.64 -5.59
CA GLN A 242 23.51 -7.83 -4.77
C GLN A 242 24.35 -7.51 -3.55
N VAL A 243 23.89 -7.94 -2.39
CA VAL A 243 24.60 -7.81 -1.12
C VAL A 243 24.93 -9.20 -0.62
N ARG A 244 26.23 -9.48 -0.47
CA ARG A 244 26.70 -10.69 0.23
C ARG A 244 26.69 -10.43 1.73
N TRP A 245 25.93 -11.24 2.45
CA TRP A 245 25.73 -11.14 3.88
C TRP A 245 26.43 -12.32 4.58
N SER A 246 27.48 -12.04 5.35
CA SER A 246 28.13 -13.05 6.21
C SER A 246 27.26 -13.34 7.42
N LEU A 247 26.91 -14.61 7.62
CA LEU A 247 26.17 -15.09 8.80
C LEU A 247 27.11 -15.69 9.85
N ALA A 248 28.33 -16.07 9.43
CA ALA A 248 29.38 -16.50 10.34
C ALA A 248 29.85 -15.34 11.23
N GLY A 249 30.10 -15.65 12.51
CA GLY A 249 30.60 -14.66 13.49
C GLY A 249 29.55 -13.63 13.92
N ALA A 250 28.26 -13.94 13.78
CA ALA A 250 27.19 -13.04 14.21
C ALA A 250 27.31 -12.71 15.71
N GLN A 251 27.24 -11.42 16.03
CA GLN A 251 27.28 -10.90 17.39
C GLN A 251 25.93 -11.11 18.08
N ALA A 252 25.95 -11.47 19.36
CA ALA A 252 24.73 -11.64 20.14
C ALA A 252 24.00 -10.28 20.28
N GLY A 253 22.78 -10.22 19.74
CA GLY A 253 21.85 -9.12 19.90
C GLY A 253 20.89 -9.33 21.07
N GLY A 254 20.01 -8.36 21.29
CA GLY A 254 18.97 -8.41 22.33
C GLY A 254 17.56 -8.65 21.79
N PRO A 255 16.55 -8.75 22.67
CA PRO A 255 15.14 -8.96 22.29
C PRO A 255 14.57 -7.85 21.41
N ALA A 256 15.16 -6.65 21.44
CA ALA A 256 14.81 -5.54 20.55
C ALA A 256 14.94 -5.93 19.06
N LEU A 257 15.87 -6.83 18.71
CA LEU A 257 16.06 -7.29 17.33
C LEU A 257 14.81 -7.99 16.79
N LEU A 258 14.17 -8.83 17.62
CA LEU A 258 12.93 -9.51 17.26
C LEU A 258 11.78 -8.51 17.10
N ALA A 259 11.71 -7.52 18.00
CA ALA A 259 10.69 -6.48 17.95
C ALA A 259 10.82 -5.61 16.69
N GLU A 260 12.04 -5.25 16.30
CA GLU A 260 12.35 -4.51 15.07
C GLU A 260 11.97 -5.30 13.81
N TRP A 261 12.35 -6.59 13.73
CA TRP A 261 11.95 -7.47 12.64
C TRP A 261 10.42 -7.58 12.54
N ALA A 262 9.74 -7.76 13.67
CA ALA A 262 8.28 -7.89 13.70
C ALA A 262 7.59 -6.58 13.28
N ARG A 263 8.15 -5.42 13.65
CA ARG A 263 7.70 -4.11 13.17
C ARG A 263 7.91 -3.96 11.66
N ALA A 264 9.07 -4.38 11.13
CA ALA A 264 9.34 -4.37 9.68
C ALA A 264 8.30 -5.21 8.92
N ARG A 265 7.98 -6.42 9.43
CA ARG A 265 6.92 -7.29 8.92
C ARG A 265 5.56 -6.61 8.95
N ALA A 266 5.16 -6.03 10.08
CA ALA A 266 3.86 -5.35 10.21
C ALA A 266 3.68 -4.20 9.22
N ILE A 267 4.74 -3.42 8.94
CA ILE A 267 4.72 -2.35 7.92
C ILE A 267 4.37 -2.90 6.54
N THR A 268 4.87 -4.09 6.17
CA THR A 268 4.55 -4.70 4.88
C THR A 268 3.08 -5.12 4.76
N TRP A 269 2.45 -5.47 5.88
CA TRP A 269 1.04 -5.88 5.94
C TRP A 269 0.05 -4.73 6.05
N ALA A 270 0.47 -3.58 6.58
CA ALA A 270 -0.42 -2.46 6.84
C ALA A 270 -1.34 -2.07 5.66
N PRO A 271 -0.88 -2.03 4.40
CA PRO A 271 -1.75 -1.73 3.25
C PRO A 271 -2.83 -2.79 2.99
N LEU A 272 -2.56 -4.04 3.36
CA LEU A 272 -3.47 -5.18 3.15
C LEU A 272 -4.43 -5.36 4.33
N ALA A 273 -4.03 -4.92 5.52
CA ALA A 273 -4.81 -5.09 6.75
C ALA A 273 -6.22 -4.51 6.62
N GLY A 274 -6.41 -3.36 5.95
CA GLY A 274 -7.74 -2.77 5.75
C GLY A 274 -8.76 -3.66 5.01
N ARG A 275 -8.30 -4.69 4.30
CA ARG A 275 -9.15 -5.60 3.49
C ARG A 275 -9.09 -7.06 3.97
N ALA A 276 -8.26 -7.37 4.95
CA ALA A 276 -8.03 -8.72 5.43
C ALA A 276 -8.12 -8.76 6.97
N PRO A 277 -9.28 -9.16 7.54
CA PRO A 277 -9.48 -9.24 8.99
C PRO A 277 -8.41 -10.06 9.71
N ILE A 278 -7.91 -11.12 9.06
CA ILE A 278 -6.82 -11.94 9.59
C ILE A 278 -5.51 -11.15 9.77
N LEU A 279 -5.16 -10.29 8.81
CA LEU A 279 -3.96 -9.44 8.91
C LEU A 279 -4.13 -8.35 9.97
N GLN A 280 -5.35 -7.84 10.19
CA GLN A 280 -5.63 -6.92 11.31
C GLN A 280 -5.42 -7.61 12.64
N ALA A 281 -6.00 -8.80 12.81
CA ALA A 281 -5.83 -9.61 14.00
C ALA A 281 -4.35 -9.96 14.24
N TRP A 282 -3.60 -10.31 13.19
CA TRP A 282 -2.16 -10.56 13.30
C TRP A 282 -1.37 -9.31 13.68
N THR A 283 -1.64 -8.18 13.04
CA THR A 283 -0.96 -6.91 13.32
C THR A 283 -1.17 -6.49 14.78
N ALA A 284 -2.40 -6.64 15.30
CA ALA A 284 -2.74 -6.32 16.67
C ALA A 284 -2.00 -7.18 17.71
N ARG A 285 -1.58 -8.40 17.35
CA ARG A 285 -0.88 -9.33 18.25
C ARG A 285 0.64 -9.31 18.12
N THR A 286 1.18 -8.51 17.20
CA THR A 286 2.64 -8.41 17.00
C THR A 286 3.38 -8.01 18.29
N GLY A 287 2.76 -7.17 19.12
CA GLY A 287 3.31 -6.79 20.43
C GLY A 287 3.36 -7.94 21.41
N ASP A 288 2.24 -8.65 21.59
CA ASP A 288 2.16 -9.79 22.50
C ASP A 288 3.09 -10.94 22.10
N LEU A 289 3.22 -11.20 20.78
CA LEU A 289 3.97 -12.35 20.27
C LEU A 289 5.47 -12.10 20.19
N TYR A 290 5.87 -10.87 19.84
CA TYR A 290 7.26 -10.57 19.48
C TYR A 290 7.88 -9.44 20.32
N GLY A 291 7.15 -8.90 21.31
CA GLY A 291 7.59 -7.76 22.10
C GLY A 291 7.60 -6.43 21.34
N ALA A 292 6.99 -6.37 20.15
CA ALA A 292 7.00 -5.19 19.28
C ALA A 292 5.86 -4.22 19.60
N VAL A 293 6.16 -3.04 20.16
CA VAL A 293 5.15 -1.99 20.27
C VAL A 293 4.89 -1.40 18.87
N PRO A 294 3.65 -1.44 18.33
CA PRO A 294 3.35 -0.85 17.03
C PRO A 294 3.66 0.65 17.04
N ALA A 295 4.28 1.16 15.97
CA ALA A 295 4.48 2.60 15.82
C ALA A 295 3.11 3.30 15.69
N GLY A 296 2.84 4.28 16.56
CA GLY A 296 1.59 5.06 16.56
C GLY A 296 0.43 4.48 17.39
N ALA A 297 0.67 3.46 18.22
CA ALA A 297 -0.32 3.04 19.22
C ALA A 297 -0.50 4.17 20.26
N PRO A 298 -1.73 4.66 20.52
CA PRO A 298 -1.95 5.70 21.51
C PRO A 298 -1.52 5.22 22.90
N PRO A 299 -0.98 6.10 23.76
CA PRO A 299 -0.64 5.74 25.14
C PRO A 299 -1.89 5.17 25.83
N GLY A 300 -1.86 3.89 26.20
CA GLY A 300 -3.01 3.18 26.77
C GLY A 300 -3.64 2.08 25.90
N ALA A 301 -3.23 1.91 24.64
CA ALA A 301 -3.64 0.79 23.79
C ALA A 301 -3.11 -0.59 24.27
N MET A 302 -2.25 -0.59 25.29
CA MET A 302 -1.73 -1.79 25.96
C MET A 302 -2.61 -2.28 27.10
N ARG A 303 -3.77 -1.66 27.35
CA ARG A 303 -4.80 -2.32 28.15
C ARG A 303 -5.32 -3.50 27.34
N GLU A 304 -5.35 -4.69 27.95
CA GLU A 304 -6.10 -5.83 27.40
C GLU A 304 -7.41 -5.27 26.84
N PRO A 305 -7.70 -5.44 25.53
CA PRO A 305 -8.95 -4.97 24.99
C PRO A 305 -10.05 -5.54 25.88
N PRO A 306 -11.02 -4.73 26.34
CA PRO A 306 -12.13 -5.23 27.12
C PRO A 306 -12.67 -6.43 26.36
N ARG A 307 -12.87 -7.56 27.08
CA ARG A 307 -13.30 -8.87 26.56
C ARG A 307 -14.59 -8.70 25.76
N THR A 308 -14.44 -8.21 24.54
CA THR A 308 -15.48 -8.06 23.55
C THR A 308 -15.47 -9.41 22.88
N THR A 309 -16.57 -10.12 23.10
CA THR A 309 -16.85 -11.43 22.56
C THR A 309 -16.95 -11.30 21.04
N ASP A 310 -15.81 -11.22 20.35
CA ASP A 310 -15.76 -11.27 18.90
C ASP A 310 -16.08 -12.71 18.44
N VAL A 311 -16.65 -12.85 17.24
CA VAL A 311 -17.11 -14.13 16.67
C VAL A 311 -16.01 -15.22 16.66
N PHE A 312 -14.73 -14.85 16.52
CA PHE A 312 -13.59 -15.78 16.61
C PHE A 312 -13.24 -16.19 18.05
N GLY A 313 -13.69 -15.44 19.06
CA GLY A 313 -13.65 -15.83 20.47
C GLY A 313 -14.69 -16.91 20.80
N ILE A 314 -15.88 -16.84 20.19
CA ILE A 314 -16.99 -17.80 20.41
C ILE A 314 -16.73 -19.14 19.69
N LEU A 315 -16.16 -19.09 18.48
CA LEU A 315 -15.97 -20.28 17.64
C LEU A 315 -14.60 -20.97 17.79
N GLY A 316 -13.82 -20.66 18.83
CA GLY A 316 -12.47 -21.23 19.02
C GLY A 316 -11.41 -20.74 18.01
N GLY A 317 -11.76 -19.78 17.16
CA GLY A 317 -10.89 -19.22 16.12
C GLY A 317 -9.61 -18.59 16.64
N ARG A 318 -9.59 -18.06 17.88
CA ARG A 318 -8.36 -17.51 18.49
C ARG A 318 -7.30 -18.58 18.78
N ALA A 319 -7.70 -19.79 19.14
CA ALA A 319 -6.80 -20.91 19.33
C ALA A 319 -6.28 -21.38 17.97
N ALA A 320 -7.17 -21.55 16.99
CA ALA A 320 -6.81 -21.90 15.62
C ALA A 320 -5.88 -20.88 14.96
N LEU A 321 -6.05 -19.57 15.22
CA LEU A 321 -5.14 -18.53 14.73
C LEU A 321 -3.77 -18.59 15.39
N ARG A 322 -3.69 -18.85 16.70
CA ARG A 322 -2.40 -19.07 17.38
C ARG A 322 -1.70 -20.31 16.83
N GLU A 323 -2.45 -21.38 16.60
CA GLU A 323 -1.94 -22.63 16.05
C GLU A 323 -1.49 -22.46 14.59
N THR A 324 -2.27 -21.75 13.75
CA THR A 324 -1.89 -21.43 12.36
C THR A 324 -0.62 -20.55 12.34
N LEU A 325 -0.52 -19.57 13.26
CA LEU A 325 0.69 -18.76 13.41
C LEU A 325 1.89 -19.62 13.84
N GLN A 326 1.70 -20.59 14.73
CA GLN A 326 2.76 -21.54 15.09
C GLN A 326 3.13 -22.46 13.93
N LEU A 327 2.15 -22.92 13.13
CA LEU A 327 2.37 -23.80 11.97
C LEU A 327 3.11 -23.10 10.82
N GLU A 328 2.83 -21.82 10.53
CA GLU A 328 3.61 -21.02 9.56
C GLU A 328 5.07 -20.80 10.01
N LEU A 329 5.33 -20.86 11.32
CA LEU A 329 6.65 -20.66 11.89
C LEU A 329 7.46 -21.97 11.98
N LEU A 330 6.82 -23.14 11.91
CA LEU A 330 7.51 -24.42 11.98
C LEU A 330 8.29 -24.73 10.69
N PRO A 331 9.55 -25.20 10.80
CA PRO A 331 10.28 -25.68 9.63
C PRO A 331 9.54 -26.88 9.05
N GLY A 332 9.34 -26.88 7.73
CA GLY A 332 8.63 -27.93 6.99
C GLY A 332 9.00 -29.33 7.49
N ARG A 333 8.10 -29.92 8.28
CA ARG A 333 8.28 -31.28 8.80
C ARG A 333 8.26 -32.22 7.60
N ARG A 334 9.37 -32.95 7.45
CA ARG A 334 9.51 -34.12 6.56
C ARG A 334 8.21 -34.91 6.51
N SER A 335 7.73 -35.20 5.30
CA SER A 335 6.65 -36.15 5.07
C SER A 335 6.88 -37.41 5.91
N PRO A 336 5.88 -37.93 6.64
CA PRO A 336 6.04 -39.18 7.36
C PRO A 336 6.46 -40.27 6.38
N ARG A 337 7.57 -40.96 6.68
CA ARG A 337 7.95 -42.19 5.97
C ARG A 337 6.73 -43.09 5.92
N ARG A 338 6.35 -43.49 4.70
CA ARG A 338 5.28 -44.45 4.43
C ARG A 338 5.46 -45.65 5.35
N PHE A 339 4.47 -45.86 6.22
CA PHE A 339 4.35 -47.07 7.02
C PHE A 339 4.15 -48.24 6.04
N ARG A 340 5.16 -49.11 5.92
CA ARG A 340 5.12 -50.29 5.06
C ARG A 340 4.52 -51.43 5.90
N TRP A 341 3.29 -51.83 5.57
CA TRP A 341 2.66 -53.00 6.18
C TRP A 341 3.51 -54.26 5.94
N PRO A 342 3.67 -55.16 6.93
CA PRO A 342 4.25 -56.48 6.69
C PRO A 342 3.27 -57.31 5.86
N ARG A 343 3.76 -57.91 4.77
CA ARG A 343 3.06 -59.01 4.08
C ARG A 343 3.06 -60.22 5.01
N SER A 344 1.89 -60.62 5.50
CA SER A 344 1.68 -61.97 6.03
C SER A 344 1.69 -62.95 4.85
N GLY A 345 2.60 -63.92 4.92
CA GLY A 345 2.62 -65.07 4.02
C GLY A 345 1.47 -66.02 4.34
N ALA A 346 0.82 -66.53 3.30
CA ALA A 346 0.00 -67.73 3.38
C ALA A 346 0.75 -68.84 2.64
N SER A 347 1.24 -69.81 3.41
CA SER A 347 1.58 -71.14 2.94
C SER A 347 0.39 -72.06 3.23
N ARG A 348 -0.24 -72.54 2.16
CA ARG A 348 -0.62 -73.94 1.94
C ARG A 348 -1.11 -74.09 0.51
#